data_AF-A0A9X8HE14-F1
#
_entry.id   AF-A0A9X8HE14-F1
#
_cell.length_a   1.000
_cell.length_b   1.000
_cell.length_c   1.000
_cell.angle_alpha   90.00
_cell.angle_beta   90.00
_cell.angle_gamma   90.00
#
_symmetry.space_group_name_H-M   'P 1'
#
loop_
_entity.id
_entity.type
_entity.pdbx_description
1 polymer ?
#
loop_
_entity_poly.entity_id
_entity_poly.type
_entity_poly.pdbx_seq_one_letter_code
_entity_poly.pdbx_strand_id
1 'polypeptide(L)'
;MPSIYGTLAVAVMTVGAQQTPFNWKPCPDTNDTRVQCGFLKVPLNHLDPSPDQTIDIAVRRFRVPNAAKGTILLNPGGPGIPGMPFAESGTAQYLGGQHDVLGFDPRGVGMSRPARCTKNGYTASNEWPSRSNVPFDSPTSETSLGRYGASIEAIVRRCEMYDGDYVKHLSTSFVARDMDLIRAALNESVVNYYGKSYGTILGATYVNMFPHRVGRVVIESVLDPTLYTGPSSDLLATSTVDADETFDSFANACEAAGRANCPLASEPQVGRRVREFLATMEETPVIAPTAAGDDFSVLTAADVRFMILKALYDPTKWLVLARDLHNLLRGQYVSPPVPDTCPVTNPSYLGMSMEFPI
;
A
#
# COMPACT_ATOMS: atom_id res chain seq x y z
N MET A 1 -56.12 53.96 -29.30
CA MET A 1 -55.44 52.65 -29.23
C MET A 1 -53.93 52.89 -29.25
N PRO A 2 -53.22 52.88 -28.10
CA PRO A 2 -51.76 52.84 -28.11
C PRO A 2 -51.28 51.38 -28.12
N SER A 3 -50.32 51.09 -28.98
CA SER A 3 -49.70 49.77 -29.15
C SER A 3 -48.64 49.57 -28.06
N ILE A 4 -48.79 48.52 -27.26
CA ILE A 4 -47.81 48.08 -26.26
C ILE A 4 -46.92 47.04 -26.93
N TYR A 5 -45.68 47.42 -27.27
CA TYR A 5 -44.63 46.45 -27.60
C TYR A 5 -43.91 46.08 -26.29
N GLY A 6 -44.25 44.92 -25.74
CA GLY A 6 -43.52 44.32 -24.62
C GLY A 6 -42.40 43.43 -25.14
N THR A 7 -41.15 43.79 -24.87
CA THR A 7 -39.97 42.97 -25.17
C THR A 7 -39.89 41.84 -24.14
N LEU A 8 -40.06 40.59 -24.57
CA LEU A 8 -39.81 39.40 -23.74
C LEU A 8 -38.29 39.21 -23.59
N ALA A 9 -37.77 39.52 -22.40
CA ALA A 9 -36.42 39.14 -22.01
C ALA A 9 -36.39 37.64 -21.70
N VAL A 10 -35.74 36.85 -22.55
CA VAL A 10 -35.43 35.44 -22.28
C VAL A 10 -34.26 35.41 -21.31
N ALA A 11 -34.53 35.08 -20.05
CA ALA A 11 -33.48 34.78 -19.08
C ALA A 11 -32.80 33.47 -19.47
N VAL A 12 -31.57 33.55 -19.99
CA VAL A 12 -30.69 32.39 -20.15
C VAL A 12 -30.26 31.97 -18.76
N MET A 13 -30.90 30.94 -18.20
CA MET A 13 -30.38 30.29 -17.00
C MET A 13 -29.09 29.57 -17.39
N THR A 14 -27.95 30.14 -16.99
CA THR A 14 -26.69 29.43 -16.96
C THR A 14 -26.83 28.27 -15.96
N VAL A 15 -26.92 27.04 -16.47
CA VAL A 15 -26.80 25.84 -15.64
C VAL A 15 -25.40 25.88 -15.04
N GLY A 16 -25.31 26.26 -13.76
CA GLY A 16 -24.06 26.19 -13.02
C GLY A 16 -23.56 24.75 -13.07
N ALA A 17 -22.28 24.55 -13.41
CA ALA A 17 -21.66 23.24 -13.33
C ALA A 17 -21.88 22.69 -11.93
N GLN A 18 -22.71 21.65 -11.82
CA GLN A 18 -23.03 21.03 -10.53
C GLN A 18 -21.71 20.58 -9.91
N GLN A 19 -21.34 21.19 -8.78
CA GLN A 19 -20.13 20.82 -8.05
C GLN A 19 -20.21 19.33 -7.75
N THR A 20 -19.33 18.56 -8.37
CA THR A 20 -19.22 17.12 -8.10
C THR A 20 -18.85 16.93 -6.64
N PRO A 21 -19.37 15.90 -5.93
CA PRO A 21 -19.13 15.69 -4.50
C PRO A 21 -17.65 15.67 -4.07
N PHE A 22 -16.76 15.35 -5.01
CA PHE A 22 -15.31 15.26 -4.81
C PHE A 22 -14.57 16.60 -4.69
N ASN A 23 -15.18 17.71 -5.15
CA ASN A 23 -14.54 19.02 -5.26
C ASN A 23 -13.16 18.98 -5.96
N TRP A 24 -13.11 18.39 -7.16
CA TRP A 24 -11.87 18.15 -7.91
C TRP A 24 -10.98 19.39 -8.06
N LYS A 25 -9.70 19.22 -7.76
CA LYS A 25 -8.61 20.20 -7.99
C LYS A 25 -7.45 19.52 -8.72
N PRO A 26 -6.54 20.28 -9.37
CA PRO A 26 -5.26 19.72 -9.80
C PRO A 26 -4.53 19.08 -8.60
N CYS A 27 -3.93 17.91 -8.80
CA CYS A 27 -3.10 17.31 -7.76
C CYS A 27 -1.79 18.11 -7.60
N PRO A 28 -1.34 18.42 -6.36
CA PRO A 28 -0.19 19.32 -6.18
C PRO A 28 1.17 18.69 -6.56
N ASP A 29 1.23 17.37 -6.67
CA ASP A 29 2.43 16.59 -6.94
C ASP A 29 2.76 16.47 -8.44
N THR A 30 1.92 17.02 -9.33
CA THR A 30 2.10 16.90 -10.78
C THR A 30 1.52 18.08 -11.55
N ASN A 31 2.16 18.41 -12.67
CA ASN A 31 1.66 19.40 -13.64
C ASN A 31 0.76 18.79 -14.72
N ASP A 32 0.53 17.47 -14.71
CA ASP A 32 -0.39 16.82 -15.65
C ASP A 32 -1.84 17.17 -15.29
N THR A 33 -2.42 18.09 -16.06
CA THR A 33 -3.81 18.57 -15.88
C THR A 33 -4.89 17.50 -15.98
N ARG A 34 -4.55 16.29 -16.47
CA ARG A 34 -5.47 15.13 -16.48
C ARG A 34 -5.59 14.47 -15.11
N VAL A 35 -4.66 14.74 -14.19
CA VAL A 35 -4.65 14.21 -12.84
C VAL A 35 -5.39 15.18 -11.92
N GLN A 36 -6.44 14.69 -11.27
CA GLN A 36 -7.30 15.47 -10.38
C GLN A 36 -7.38 14.80 -9.01
N CYS A 37 -7.30 15.59 -7.96
CA CYS A 37 -7.39 15.16 -6.56
C CYS A 37 -8.63 15.78 -5.91
N GLY A 38 -9.20 15.08 -4.93
CA GLY A 38 -10.37 15.53 -4.20
C GLY A 38 -10.65 14.66 -2.99
N PHE A 39 -11.78 14.92 -2.34
CA PHE A 39 -12.24 14.15 -1.19
C PHE A 39 -13.73 13.85 -1.32
N LEU A 40 -14.12 12.63 -0.98
CA LEU A 40 -15.52 12.26 -0.81
C LEU A 40 -15.84 12.13 0.68
N LYS A 41 -16.73 12.99 1.17
CA LYS A 41 -17.25 12.87 2.53
C LYS A 41 -18.22 11.69 2.63
N VAL A 42 -17.96 10.76 3.54
CA VAL A 42 -18.78 9.57 3.78
C VAL A 42 -19.09 9.40 5.28
N PRO A 43 -20.11 8.63 5.66
CA PRO A 43 -20.34 8.29 7.07
C PRO A 43 -19.13 7.58 7.68
N LEU A 44 -18.77 7.98 8.90
CA LEU A 44 -17.77 7.25 9.68
C LEU A 44 -18.30 5.85 10.01
N ASN A 45 -19.52 5.80 10.54
CA ASN A 45 -20.24 4.56 10.78
C ASN A 45 -21.29 4.30 9.68
N HIS A 46 -21.05 3.31 8.82
CA HIS A 46 -22.02 2.92 7.80
C HIS A 46 -23.23 2.16 8.35
N LEU A 47 -23.13 1.59 9.55
CA LEU A 47 -24.20 0.81 10.17
C LEU A 47 -25.16 1.68 10.99
N ASP A 48 -24.72 2.88 11.38
CA ASP A 48 -25.50 3.90 12.07
C ASP A 48 -25.04 5.30 11.57
N PRO A 49 -25.47 5.70 10.37
CA PRO A 49 -24.96 6.92 9.74
C PRO A 49 -25.53 8.17 10.41
N SER A 50 -24.64 9.07 10.82
CA SER A 50 -24.97 10.40 11.33
C SER A 50 -24.31 11.48 10.46
N PRO A 51 -25.01 12.60 10.15
CA PRO A 51 -24.43 13.69 9.37
C PRO A 51 -23.23 14.35 10.06
N ASP A 52 -23.15 14.27 11.39
CA ASP A 52 -22.09 14.89 12.18
C ASP A 52 -20.89 13.95 12.43
N GLN A 53 -21.00 12.68 12.02
CA GLN A 53 -19.94 11.68 12.16
C GLN A 53 -19.50 11.19 10.79
N THR A 54 -18.56 11.91 10.20
CA THR A 54 -18.06 11.67 8.83
C THR A 54 -16.56 11.45 8.78
N ILE A 55 -16.10 10.91 7.66
CA ILE A 55 -14.70 10.81 7.27
C ILE A 55 -14.59 11.22 5.80
N ASP A 56 -13.51 11.92 5.46
CA ASP A 56 -13.21 12.29 4.08
C ASP A 56 -12.30 11.23 3.46
N ILE A 57 -12.78 10.63 2.35
CA ILE A 57 -12.04 9.64 1.57
C ILE A 57 -11.29 10.37 0.46
N ALA A 58 -9.97 10.39 0.53
CA ALA A 58 -9.11 11.02 -0.45
C ALA A 58 -9.10 10.21 -1.76
N VAL A 59 -9.25 10.93 -2.88
CA VAL A 59 -9.33 10.33 -4.22
C VAL A 59 -8.41 11.05 -5.20
N ARG A 60 -7.82 10.28 -6.11
CA ARG A 60 -7.08 10.76 -7.27
C ARG A 60 -7.64 10.09 -8.51
N ARG A 61 -7.95 10.89 -9.54
CA ARG A 61 -8.40 10.43 -10.85
C ARG A 61 -7.41 10.85 -11.92
N PHE A 62 -6.99 9.92 -12.75
CA PHE A 62 -6.34 10.23 -14.03
C PHE A 62 -7.38 10.09 -15.15
N ARG A 63 -7.55 11.17 -15.92
CA ARG A 63 -8.48 11.21 -17.04
C ARG A 63 -7.81 10.81 -18.35
N VAL A 64 -8.38 9.83 -19.05
CA VAL A 64 -7.87 9.49 -20.39
C VAL A 64 -8.30 10.53 -21.42
N PRO A 65 -7.53 10.73 -22.51
CA PRO A 65 -7.97 11.53 -23.64
C PRO A 65 -9.19 10.91 -24.33
N ASN A 66 -10.08 11.75 -24.86
CA ASN A 66 -11.36 11.37 -25.48
C ASN A 66 -12.39 10.83 -24.46
N ALA A 67 -13.67 10.78 -24.84
CA ALA A 67 -14.75 10.39 -23.94
C ALA A 67 -14.50 8.99 -23.34
N ALA A 68 -14.20 8.93 -22.05
CA ALA A 68 -13.92 7.69 -21.33
C ALA A 68 -15.16 6.78 -21.32
N LYS A 69 -14.92 5.46 -21.33
CA LYS A 69 -16.00 4.45 -21.25
C LYS A 69 -16.54 4.24 -19.83
N GLY A 70 -16.07 5.02 -18.87
CA GLY A 70 -16.32 4.91 -17.43
C GLY A 70 -15.02 5.01 -16.64
N THR A 71 -15.10 4.74 -15.34
CA THR A 71 -13.98 4.79 -14.40
C THR A 71 -13.66 3.40 -13.87
N ILE A 72 -12.38 3.08 -13.75
CA ILE A 72 -11.91 1.89 -13.04
C ILE A 72 -11.41 2.33 -11.66
N LEU A 73 -12.02 1.79 -10.61
CA LEU A 73 -11.53 1.95 -9.24
C LEU A 73 -10.30 1.06 -9.03
N LEU A 74 -9.26 1.63 -8.43
CA LEU A 74 -7.98 0.97 -8.23
C LEU A 74 -7.70 0.75 -6.75
N ASN A 75 -7.10 -0.40 -6.41
CA ASN A 75 -6.50 -0.61 -5.10
C ASN A 75 -5.19 -1.40 -5.21
N PRO A 76 -4.06 -0.89 -4.67
CA PRO A 76 -2.76 -1.55 -4.77
C PRO A 76 -2.57 -2.71 -3.78
N GLY A 77 -3.46 -2.86 -2.79
CA GLY A 77 -3.34 -3.86 -1.74
C GLY A 77 -2.64 -3.34 -0.48
N GLY A 78 -1.75 -4.16 0.10
CA GLY A 78 -1.20 -3.98 1.43
C GLY A 78 -1.79 -4.99 2.43
N PRO A 79 -2.82 -4.65 3.24
CA PRO A 79 -3.52 -3.36 3.36
C PRO A 79 -2.62 -2.24 3.91
N GLY A 80 -3.13 -1.01 3.92
CA GLY A 80 -2.40 0.15 4.47
C GLY A 80 -1.52 0.86 3.45
N ILE A 81 -1.53 0.45 2.18
CA ILE A 81 -0.92 1.18 1.07
C ILE A 81 -1.97 2.13 0.47
N PRO A 82 -1.72 3.44 0.50
CA PRO A 82 -2.54 4.45 -0.17
C PRO A 82 -2.72 4.20 -1.67
N GLY A 83 -3.96 4.36 -2.11
CA GLY A 83 -4.36 4.05 -3.48
C GLY A 83 -4.31 5.24 -4.41
N MET A 84 -4.31 6.48 -3.90
CA MET A 84 -4.26 7.67 -4.74
C MET A 84 -3.10 7.65 -5.76
N PRO A 85 -1.84 7.37 -5.38
CA PRO A 85 -0.72 7.38 -6.34
C PRO A 85 -0.87 6.33 -7.45
N PHE A 86 -1.69 5.31 -7.24
CA PHE A 86 -1.89 4.23 -8.19
C PHE A 86 -2.70 4.67 -9.43
N ALA A 87 -3.42 5.79 -9.35
CA ALA A 87 -4.11 6.41 -10.47
C ALA A 87 -3.20 7.35 -11.26
N GLU A 88 -2.46 6.78 -12.20
CA GLU A 88 -1.59 7.50 -13.12
C GLU A 88 -1.73 7.00 -14.56
N SER A 89 -1.09 7.72 -15.49
CA SER A 89 -1.14 7.39 -16.92
C SER A 89 -0.65 5.97 -17.21
N GLY A 90 0.40 5.50 -16.53
CA GLY A 90 0.94 4.16 -16.70
C GLY A 90 -0.10 3.08 -16.40
N THR A 91 -0.79 3.20 -15.26
CA THR A 91 -1.88 2.28 -14.87
C THR A 91 -3.05 2.32 -15.86
N ALA A 92 -3.44 3.51 -16.31
CA ALA A 92 -4.50 3.64 -17.31
C ALA A 92 -4.13 2.93 -18.63
N GLN A 93 -2.89 3.07 -19.10
CA GLN A 93 -2.40 2.39 -20.31
C GLN A 93 -2.31 0.87 -20.12
N TYR A 94 -1.82 0.40 -18.97
CA TYR A 94 -1.80 -1.01 -18.61
C TYR A 94 -3.20 -1.64 -18.67
N LEU A 95 -4.23 -0.88 -18.27
CA LEU A 95 -5.64 -1.28 -18.32
C LEU A 95 -6.33 -0.96 -19.65
N GLY A 96 -5.57 -0.71 -20.71
CA GLY A 96 -6.07 -0.55 -22.09
C GLY A 96 -6.40 0.87 -22.53
N GLY A 97 -6.21 1.89 -21.67
CA GLY A 97 -6.21 3.31 -22.05
C GLY A 97 -7.57 3.92 -22.45
N GLN A 98 -8.68 3.24 -22.18
CA GLN A 98 -10.04 3.67 -22.59
C GLN A 98 -10.97 4.07 -21.43
N HIS A 99 -10.51 3.93 -20.20
CA HIS A 99 -11.25 4.29 -18.99
C HIS A 99 -10.44 5.28 -18.18
N ASP A 100 -11.13 6.22 -17.53
CA ASP A 100 -10.51 6.96 -16.44
C ASP A 100 -10.11 5.95 -15.35
N VAL A 101 -9.05 6.24 -14.60
CA VAL A 101 -8.68 5.43 -13.44
C VAL A 101 -8.74 6.27 -12.19
N LEU A 102 -9.35 5.74 -11.12
CA LEU A 102 -9.48 6.41 -9.84
C LEU A 102 -8.92 5.54 -8.73
N GLY A 103 -7.87 6.04 -8.10
CA GLY A 103 -7.27 5.51 -6.89
C GLY A 103 -7.82 6.26 -5.70
N PHE A 104 -8.08 5.56 -4.61
CA PHE A 104 -8.55 6.16 -3.38
C PHE A 104 -7.75 5.61 -2.20
N ASP A 105 -7.56 6.43 -1.20
CA ASP A 105 -6.97 5.98 0.05
C ASP A 105 -8.10 5.40 0.91
N PRO A 106 -8.06 4.10 1.29
CA PRO A 106 -9.05 3.56 2.20
C PRO A 106 -9.10 4.37 3.50
N ARG A 107 -10.27 4.43 4.15
CA ARG A 107 -10.38 4.96 5.52
C ARG A 107 -9.26 4.40 6.42
N GLY A 108 -8.62 5.26 7.21
CA GLY A 108 -7.50 4.85 8.05
C GLY A 108 -6.15 4.80 7.35
N VAL A 109 -6.08 5.18 6.07
CA VAL A 109 -4.89 5.05 5.20
C VAL A 109 -4.63 6.37 4.47
N GLY A 110 -3.35 6.72 4.29
CA GLY A 110 -2.93 7.87 3.48
C GLY A 110 -3.57 9.19 3.94
N MET A 111 -4.20 9.90 3.00
CA MET A 111 -4.87 11.17 3.27
C MET A 111 -6.29 10.99 3.86
N SER A 112 -6.81 9.76 3.92
CA SER A 112 -8.13 9.43 4.49
C SER A 112 -8.05 9.17 6.00
N ARG A 113 -7.59 10.16 6.76
CA ARG A 113 -7.38 10.12 8.22
C ARG A 113 -6.63 8.84 8.66
N PRO A 114 -5.28 8.81 8.57
CA PRO A 114 -4.53 7.59 8.84
C PRO A 114 -4.66 7.15 10.31
N ALA A 115 -4.74 5.84 10.55
CA ALA A 115 -4.66 5.29 11.90
C ALA A 115 -3.28 5.57 12.50
N ARG A 116 -3.22 6.01 13.76
CA ARG A 116 -1.97 6.47 14.37
C ARG A 116 -1.22 5.34 15.06
N CYS A 117 -1.89 4.61 15.96
CA CYS A 117 -1.35 3.57 16.83
C CYS A 117 -0.03 3.93 17.55
N THR A 118 0.31 5.21 17.60
CA THR A 118 1.59 5.75 18.05
C THR A 118 1.42 7.23 18.40
N LYS A 119 2.31 7.74 19.28
CA LYS A 119 2.27 9.12 19.74
C LYS A 119 2.47 10.11 18.60
N ASN A 120 3.45 9.85 17.75
CA ASN A 120 3.87 10.72 16.64
C ASN A 120 4.72 9.91 15.65
N GLY A 121 5.13 10.54 14.55
CA GLY A 121 5.98 9.92 13.53
C GLY A 121 7.32 9.39 14.07
N TYR A 122 7.92 10.06 15.06
CA TYR A 122 9.14 9.59 15.73
C TYR A 122 8.94 8.24 16.44
N THR A 123 7.86 8.10 17.20
CA THR A 123 7.54 6.82 17.83
C THR A 123 7.22 5.77 16.77
N ALA A 124 6.51 6.13 15.69
CA ALA A 124 6.25 5.21 14.60
C ALA A 124 7.52 4.70 13.91
N SER A 125 8.49 5.57 13.63
CA SER A 125 9.74 5.19 12.95
C SER A 125 10.65 4.30 13.80
N ASN A 126 10.61 4.43 15.12
CA ASN A 126 11.39 3.58 16.02
C ASN A 126 10.70 2.24 16.33
N GLU A 127 9.37 2.24 16.33
CA GLU A 127 8.58 1.08 16.75
C GLU A 127 8.18 0.18 15.59
N TRP A 128 8.24 0.67 14.36
CA TRP A 128 7.96 -0.15 13.18
C TRP A 128 9.07 -1.18 12.86
N PRO A 129 10.36 -0.84 12.94
CA PRO A 129 11.44 -1.82 12.76
C PRO A 129 11.37 -2.95 13.78
N SER A 130 11.06 -2.65 15.05
CA SER A 130 10.90 -3.67 16.09
C SER A 130 9.68 -4.58 15.91
N ARG A 131 8.75 -4.24 14.98
CA ARG A 131 7.61 -5.06 14.57
C ARG A 131 7.90 -5.97 13.39
N SER A 132 8.83 -5.57 12.53
CA SER A 132 8.99 -6.16 11.19
C SER A 132 9.67 -7.53 11.24
N ASN A 133 10.37 -7.82 12.34
CA ASN A 133 11.06 -9.08 12.54
C ASN A 133 10.32 -9.88 13.62
N VAL A 134 9.43 -10.77 13.18
CA VAL A 134 9.09 -11.93 14.02
C VAL A 134 10.42 -12.61 14.35
N PRO A 135 10.73 -12.91 15.63
CA PRO A 135 12.05 -13.39 16.03
C PRO A 135 12.24 -14.86 15.63
N PHE A 136 12.20 -15.14 14.33
CA PHE A 136 12.46 -16.45 13.73
C PHE A 136 13.91 -16.90 13.95
N ASP A 137 14.79 -15.95 14.28
CA ASP A 137 16.19 -16.12 14.67
C ASP A 137 16.37 -16.35 16.18
N SER A 138 15.30 -16.32 16.98
CA SER A 138 15.34 -16.69 18.40
C SER A 138 14.74 -18.09 18.62
N PRO A 139 15.29 -18.89 19.55
CA PRO A 139 14.66 -20.14 19.96
C PRO A 139 13.20 -19.88 20.36
N THR A 140 12.28 -20.70 19.86
CA THR A 140 10.85 -20.66 20.20
C THR A 140 10.61 -21.21 21.61
N SER A 141 11.21 -20.55 22.60
CA SER A 141 10.93 -20.77 24.02
C SER A 141 9.67 -20.00 24.42
N GLU A 142 8.96 -20.47 25.45
CA GLU A 142 7.82 -19.73 26.01
C GLU A 142 8.21 -18.30 26.42
N THR A 143 9.46 -18.11 26.88
CA THR A 143 9.98 -16.79 27.24
C THR A 143 10.12 -15.88 26.02
N SER A 144 10.60 -16.41 24.89
CA SER A 144 10.71 -15.65 23.63
C SER A 144 9.34 -15.26 23.08
N LEU A 145 8.37 -16.19 23.14
CA LEU A 145 6.98 -15.93 22.74
C LEU A 145 6.31 -14.89 23.63
N GLY A 146 6.52 -14.95 24.94
CA GLY A 146 6.00 -13.94 25.88
C GLY A 146 6.56 -12.54 25.62
N ARG A 147 7.86 -12.42 25.31
CA ARG A 147 8.48 -11.12 24.94
C ARG A 147 7.91 -10.56 23.65
N TYR A 148 7.72 -11.42 22.63
CA TYR A 148 7.10 -11.02 21.38
C TYR A 148 5.62 -10.63 21.57
N GLY A 149 4.86 -11.41 22.35
CA GLY A 149 3.48 -11.09 22.69
C GLY A 149 3.33 -9.73 23.37
N ALA A 150 4.24 -9.39 24.30
CA ALA A 150 4.23 -8.10 24.97
C ALA A 150 4.49 -6.92 24.00
N SER A 151 5.33 -7.09 22.98
CA SER A 151 5.56 -6.03 21.98
C SER A 151 4.33 -5.79 21.10
N ILE A 152 3.59 -6.86 20.75
CA ILE A 152 2.31 -6.77 20.05
C ILE A 152 1.23 -6.14 20.95
N GLU A 153 1.13 -6.53 22.21
CA GLU A 153 0.17 -5.96 23.16
C GLU A 153 0.35 -4.45 23.33
N ALA A 154 1.61 -3.98 23.38
CA ALA A 154 1.91 -2.55 23.43
C ALA A 154 1.40 -1.78 22.19
N ILE A 155 1.31 -2.43 21.02
CA ILE A 155 0.74 -1.80 19.82
C ILE A 155 -0.78 -1.71 19.95
N VAL A 156 -1.44 -2.79 20.37
CA VAL A 156 -2.89 -2.82 20.58
C VAL A 156 -3.31 -1.72 21.55
N ARG A 157 -2.65 -1.63 22.71
CA ARG A 157 -2.92 -0.58 23.71
C ARG A 157 -2.68 0.83 23.19
N ARG A 158 -1.72 1.03 22.28
CA ARG A 158 -1.51 2.33 21.64
C ARG A 158 -2.59 2.66 20.61
N CYS A 159 -3.04 1.69 19.81
CA CYS A 159 -4.18 1.88 18.93
C CYS A 159 -5.44 2.25 19.74
N GLU A 160 -5.70 1.56 20.86
CA GLU A 160 -6.80 1.90 21.78
C GLU A 160 -6.65 3.32 22.34
N MET A 161 -5.43 3.73 22.72
CA MET A 161 -5.16 5.06 23.27
C MET A 161 -5.30 6.19 22.25
N TYR A 162 -4.79 6.01 21.02
CA TYR A 162 -4.69 7.09 20.03
C TYR A 162 -5.82 7.12 19.02
N ASP A 163 -6.44 5.98 18.75
CA ASP A 163 -7.51 5.83 17.75
C ASP A 163 -8.83 5.39 18.39
N GLY A 164 -8.80 4.64 19.51
CA GLY A 164 -10.00 4.27 20.27
C GLY A 164 -11.03 3.56 19.39
N ASP A 165 -12.30 3.99 19.47
CA ASP A 165 -13.38 3.40 18.68
C ASP A 165 -13.24 3.61 17.17
N TYR A 166 -12.38 4.52 16.71
CA TYR A 166 -12.14 4.76 15.28
C TYR A 166 -11.74 3.48 14.54
N VAL A 167 -10.90 2.64 15.14
CA VAL A 167 -10.34 1.44 14.49
C VAL A 167 -11.42 0.44 14.08
N LYS A 168 -12.55 0.42 14.78
CA LYS A 168 -13.70 -0.46 14.50
C LYS A 168 -14.34 -0.14 13.15
N HIS A 169 -14.15 1.08 12.65
CA HIS A 169 -14.73 1.53 11.40
C HIS A 169 -13.82 1.32 10.19
N LEU A 170 -12.63 0.73 10.35
CA LEU A 170 -11.61 0.59 9.30
C LEU A 170 -11.66 -0.75 8.53
N SER A 171 -12.69 -1.56 8.77
CA SER A 171 -12.80 -2.89 8.16
C SER A 171 -12.96 -2.84 6.63
N THR A 172 -12.55 -3.91 5.94
CA THR A 172 -12.73 -4.08 4.49
C THR A 172 -14.19 -3.90 4.06
N SER A 173 -15.15 -4.32 4.87
CA SER A 173 -16.57 -4.16 4.56
C SER A 173 -17.04 -2.69 4.60
N PHE A 174 -16.38 -1.85 5.39
CA PHE A 174 -16.64 -0.41 5.39
C PHE A 174 -15.96 0.26 4.20
N VAL A 175 -14.74 -0.16 3.84
CA VAL A 175 -14.06 0.29 2.60
C VAL A 175 -14.88 -0.07 1.35
N ALA A 176 -15.50 -1.25 1.31
CA ALA A 176 -16.37 -1.66 0.20
C ALA A 176 -17.64 -0.77 0.09
N ARG A 177 -18.17 -0.29 1.22
CA ARG A 177 -19.27 0.70 1.22
C ARG A 177 -18.80 2.07 0.72
N ASP A 178 -17.57 2.47 1.05
CA ASP A 178 -16.98 3.68 0.49
C ASP A 178 -16.85 3.59 -1.03
N MET A 179 -16.43 2.44 -1.57
CA MET A 179 -16.38 2.20 -3.02
C MET A 179 -17.75 2.39 -3.68
N ASP A 180 -18.83 1.95 -3.04
CA ASP A 180 -20.18 2.13 -3.59
C ASP A 180 -20.64 3.60 -3.55
N LEU A 181 -20.25 4.36 -2.53
CA LEU A 181 -20.47 5.80 -2.48
C LEU A 181 -19.63 6.55 -3.52
N ILE A 182 -18.39 6.13 -3.75
CA ILE A 182 -17.55 6.66 -4.85
C ILE A 182 -18.25 6.42 -6.19
N ARG A 183 -18.72 5.20 -6.46
CA ARG A 183 -19.50 4.87 -7.67
C ARG A 183 -20.70 5.81 -7.83
N ALA A 184 -21.50 5.98 -6.79
CA ALA A 184 -22.67 6.86 -6.81
C ALA A 184 -22.27 8.33 -7.08
N ALA A 185 -21.21 8.81 -6.45
CA ALA A 185 -20.71 10.18 -6.63
C ALA A 185 -20.09 10.42 -8.02
N LEU A 186 -19.59 9.38 -8.69
CA LEU A 186 -19.18 9.41 -10.10
C LEU A 186 -20.37 9.33 -11.06
N ASN A 187 -21.59 9.12 -10.56
CA ASN A 187 -22.79 8.86 -11.35
C ASN A 187 -22.67 7.62 -12.26
N GLU A 188 -21.96 6.58 -11.78
CA GLU A 188 -21.83 5.31 -12.49
C GLU A 188 -22.82 4.27 -11.97
N SER A 189 -23.40 3.47 -12.86
CA SER A 189 -24.37 2.42 -12.46
C SER A 189 -23.69 1.21 -11.83
N VAL A 190 -22.41 0.99 -12.13
CA VAL A 190 -21.62 -0.16 -11.68
C VAL A 190 -20.20 0.26 -11.32
N VAL A 191 -19.51 -0.53 -10.50
CA VAL A 191 -18.06 -0.41 -10.28
C VAL A 191 -17.31 -1.30 -11.26
N ASN A 192 -16.44 -0.70 -12.07
CA ASN A 192 -15.30 -1.42 -12.66
C ASN A 192 -14.12 -1.35 -11.69
N TYR A 193 -13.40 -2.46 -11.52
CA TYR A 193 -12.39 -2.57 -10.46
C TYR A 193 -11.13 -3.31 -10.92
N TYR A 194 -9.99 -2.80 -10.50
CA TYR A 194 -8.71 -3.49 -10.55
C TYR A 194 -8.03 -3.45 -9.17
N GLY A 195 -7.88 -4.62 -8.55
CA GLY A 195 -7.26 -4.77 -7.23
C GLY A 195 -6.09 -5.74 -7.24
N LYS A 196 -4.99 -5.37 -6.60
CA LYS A 196 -3.81 -6.24 -6.43
C LYS A 196 -3.66 -6.68 -4.99
N SER A 197 -3.15 -7.87 -4.73
CA SER A 197 -2.82 -8.34 -3.36
C SER A 197 -4.02 -8.23 -2.41
N TYR A 198 -3.96 -7.51 -1.28
CA TYR A 198 -5.14 -7.25 -0.42
C TYR A 198 -6.34 -6.64 -1.17
N GLY A 199 -6.11 -5.91 -2.25
CA GLY A 199 -7.16 -5.42 -3.13
C GLY A 199 -8.04 -6.54 -3.71
N THR A 200 -7.52 -7.77 -3.79
CA THR A 200 -8.32 -8.94 -4.18
C THR A 200 -9.39 -9.30 -3.14
N ILE A 201 -9.07 -9.21 -1.84
CA ILE A 201 -10.04 -9.36 -0.75
C ILE A 201 -11.07 -8.24 -0.79
N LEU A 202 -10.64 -7.00 -1.01
CA LEU A 202 -11.55 -5.86 -1.13
C LEU A 202 -12.50 -6.01 -2.33
N GLY A 203 -11.97 -6.40 -3.50
CA GLY A 203 -12.76 -6.67 -4.70
C GLY A 203 -13.78 -7.79 -4.47
N ALA A 204 -13.35 -8.93 -3.90
CA ALA A 204 -14.22 -10.04 -3.56
C ALA A 204 -15.32 -9.62 -2.56
N THR A 205 -14.97 -8.81 -1.56
CA THR A 205 -15.91 -8.26 -0.58
C THR A 205 -16.96 -7.38 -1.26
N TYR A 206 -16.54 -6.47 -2.16
CA TYR A 206 -17.46 -5.59 -2.89
C TYR A 206 -18.44 -6.39 -3.76
N VAL A 207 -17.93 -7.35 -4.54
CA VAL A 207 -18.75 -8.18 -5.44
C VAL A 207 -19.83 -8.95 -4.66
N ASN A 208 -19.50 -9.47 -3.48
CA ASN A 208 -20.45 -10.20 -2.64
C ASN A 208 -21.46 -9.28 -1.94
N MET A 209 -21.06 -8.06 -1.54
CA MET A 209 -21.94 -7.12 -0.88
C MET A 209 -22.90 -6.39 -1.84
N PHE A 210 -22.47 -6.13 -3.08
CA PHE A 210 -23.21 -5.33 -4.06
C PHE A 210 -23.30 -6.00 -5.43
N PRO A 211 -23.78 -7.26 -5.55
CA PRO A 211 -23.70 -8.03 -6.79
C PRO A 211 -24.40 -7.37 -7.99
N HIS A 212 -25.40 -6.52 -7.75
CA HIS A 212 -26.13 -5.78 -8.79
C HIS A 212 -25.45 -4.48 -9.24
N ARG A 213 -24.32 -4.11 -8.65
CA ARG A 213 -23.55 -2.89 -8.94
C ARG A 213 -22.13 -3.21 -9.40
N VAL A 214 -21.92 -4.42 -9.93
CA VAL A 214 -20.61 -4.91 -10.40
C VAL A 214 -20.53 -4.78 -11.92
N GLY A 215 -19.46 -4.14 -12.40
CA GLY A 215 -19.10 -4.04 -13.80
C GLY A 215 -18.03 -5.08 -14.15
N ARG A 216 -16.91 -4.63 -14.71
CA ARG A 216 -15.75 -5.49 -14.99
C ARG A 216 -14.80 -5.49 -13.80
N VAL A 217 -14.43 -6.67 -13.31
CA VAL A 217 -13.55 -6.83 -12.14
C VAL A 217 -12.35 -7.67 -12.53
N VAL A 218 -11.17 -7.18 -12.18
CA VAL A 218 -9.91 -7.92 -12.25
C VAL A 218 -9.27 -7.88 -10.86
N ILE A 219 -8.92 -9.05 -10.34
CA ILE A 219 -8.18 -9.21 -9.09
C ILE A 219 -6.89 -9.97 -9.40
N GLU A 220 -5.74 -9.38 -9.06
CA GLU A 220 -4.40 -9.88 -9.41
C GLU A 220 -3.61 -10.24 -8.14
N SER A 221 -2.90 -11.37 -8.16
CA SER A 221 -2.21 -11.94 -6.98
C SER A 221 -3.19 -12.19 -5.84
N VAL A 222 -4.10 -13.13 -6.07
CA VAL A 222 -5.30 -13.37 -5.27
C VAL A 222 -4.96 -13.96 -3.91
N LEU A 223 -5.42 -13.30 -2.85
CA LEU A 223 -5.45 -13.88 -1.50
C LEU A 223 -6.69 -14.77 -1.36
N ASP A 224 -6.52 -15.92 -0.73
CA ASP A 224 -7.63 -16.79 -0.35
C ASP A 224 -8.48 -16.11 0.75
N PRO A 225 -9.76 -15.80 0.50
CA PRO A 225 -10.61 -15.12 1.49
C PRO A 225 -10.91 -15.95 2.75
N THR A 226 -10.94 -17.28 2.63
CA THR A 226 -11.17 -18.17 3.77
C THR A 226 -9.95 -18.18 4.69
N LEU A 227 -8.74 -18.26 4.13
CA LEU A 227 -7.51 -18.15 4.92
C LEU A 227 -7.33 -16.75 5.50
N TYR A 228 -7.63 -15.70 4.72
CA TYR A 228 -7.47 -14.31 5.16
C TYR A 228 -8.38 -13.94 6.34
N THR A 229 -9.59 -14.50 6.40
CA THR A 229 -10.54 -14.27 7.50
C THR A 229 -10.37 -15.23 8.67
N GLY A 230 -9.50 -16.25 8.51
CA GLY A 230 -9.15 -17.23 9.53
C GLY A 230 -7.99 -16.79 10.43
N PRO A 231 -7.37 -17.74 11.15
CA PRO A 231 -6.16 -17.48 11.92
C PRO A 231 -5.02 -16.98 11.04
N SER A 232 -4.33 -15.90 11.45
CA SER A 232 -3.20 -15.34 10.69
C SER A 232 -2.06 -16.34 10.46
N SER A 233 -1.91 -17.35 11.32
CA SER A 233 -0.92 -18.43 11.15
C SER A 233 -1.11 -19.19 9.84
N ASP A 234 -2.36 -19.46 9.45
CA ASP A 234 -2.68 -20.29 8.29
C ASP A 234 -2.44 -19.51 7.00
N LEU A 235 -2.80 -18.22 7.00
CA LEU A 235 -2.47 -17.29 5.93
C LEU A 235 -0.96 -17.16 5.74
N LEU A 236 -0.19 -17.00 6.82
CA LEU A 236 1.27 -16.87 6.74
C LEU A 236 1.93 -18.16 6.22
N ALA A 237 1.47 -19.32 6.71
CA ALA A 237 1.99 -20.62 6.29
C ALA A 237 1.77 -20.89 4.81
N THR A 238 0.71 -20.34 4.21
CA THR A 238 0.37 -20.53 2.79
C THR A 238 0.89 -19.41 1.89
N SER A 239 1.06 -18.19 2.41
CA SER A 239 1.52 -17.03 1.62
C SER A 239 3.02 -17.03 1.35
N THR A 240 3.78 -17.94 1.94
CA THR A 240 5.26 -17.99 1.86
C THR A 240 5.80 -19.28 1.24
N VAL A 241 4.94 -20.23 0.87
CA VAL A 241 5.37 -21.55 0.34
C VAL A 241 6.16 -21.43 -0.97
N ASP A 242 5.80 -20.50 -1.84
CA ASP A 242 6.47 -20.30 -3.13
C ASP A 242 7.75 -19.45 -3.01
N ALA A 243 8.05 -18.89 -1.82
CA ALA A 243 9.21 -18.05 -1.62
C ALA A 243 10.52 -18.86 -1.75
N ASP A 244 10.52 -20.10 -1.27
CA ASP A 244 11.66 -21.00 -1.42
C ASP A 244 11.90 -21.39 -2.89
N GLU A 245 10.83 -21.70 -3.65
CA GLU A 245 10.94 -22.00 -5.08
C GLU A 245 11.42 -20.77 -5.88
N THR A 246 10.92 -19.58 -5.53
CA THR A 246 11.36 -18.32 -6.16
C THR A 246 12.82 -18.01 -5.81
N PHE A 247 13.25 -18.29 -4.58
CA PHE A 247 14.65 -18.16 -4.16
C PHE A 247 15.56 -19.12 -4.92
N ASP A 248 15.16 -20.38 -5.06
CA ASP A 248 15.93 -21.38 -5.81
C ASP A 248 16.01 -20.98 -7.30
N SER A 249 14.93 -20.42 -7.86
CA SER A 249 14.93 -19.84 -9.21
C SER A 249 15.89 -18.66 -9.34
N PHE A 250 15.95 -17.77 -8.35
CA PHE A 250 16.94 -16.69 -8.28
C PHE A 250 18.38 -17.23 -8.26
N ALA A 251 18.66 -18.22 -7.41
CA ALA A 251 19.98 -18.83 -7.29
C ALA A 251 20.40 -19.50 -8.61
N ASN A 252 19.51 -20.29 -9.22
CA ASN A 252 19.75 -20.96 -10.49
C ASN A 252 19.97 -19.95 -11.64
N ALA A 253 19.17 -18.89 -11.70
CA ALA A 253 19.34 -17.83 -12.69
C ALA A 253 20.68 -17.10 -12.53
N CYS A 254 21.10 -16.83 -11.30
CA CYS A 254 22.40 -16.25 -11.00
C CYS A 254 23.55 -17.17 -11.45
N GLU A 255 23.48 -18.46 -11.15
CA GLU A 255 24.48 -19.45 -11.58
C GLU A 255 24.57 -19.55 -13.11
N ALA A 256 23.42 -19.65 -13.78
CA ALA A 256 23.35 -19.71 -15.23
C ALA A 256 23.90 -18.45 -15.91
N ALA A 257 23.73 -17.29 -15.28
CA ALA A 257 24.30 -16.02 -15.77
C ALA A 257 25.84 -15.98 -15.64
N GLY A 258 26.41 -16.74 -14.70
CA GLY A 258 27.84 -16.86 -14.44
C GLY A 258 28.46 -15.61 -13.78
N ARG A 259 29.70 -15.75 -13.29
CA ARG A 259 30.40 -14.72 -12.50
C ARG A 259 30.48 -13.33 -13.13
N ALA A 260 30.46 -13.24 -14.46
CA ALA A 260 30.55 -11.98 -15.19
C ALA A 260 29.26 -11.16 -15.08
N ASN A 261 28.10 -11.82 -14.94
CA ASN A 261 26.79 -11.19 -14.90
C ASN A 261 26.15 -11.27 -13.50
N CYS A 262 26.54 -12.26 -12.69
CA CYS A 262 26.11 -12.40 -11.31
C CYS A 262 27.32 -12.65 -10.38
N PRO A 263 27.71 -11.70 -9.52
CA PRO A 263 28.90 -11.85 -8.67
C PRO A 263 28.76 -12.99 -7.65
N LEU A 264 27.54 -13.28 -7.21
CA LEU A 264 27.26 -14.38 -6.28
C LEU A 264 27.58 -15.75 -6.89
N ALA A 265 27.57 -15.88 -8.22
CA ALA A 265 27.98 -17.06 -8.98
C ALA A 265 29.51 -17.16 -9.20
N SER A 266 30.32 -16.41 -8.44
CA SER A 266 31.78 -16.59 -8.41
C SER A 266 32.22 -17.93 -7.81
N GLU A 267 31.34 -18.56 -7.03
CA GLU A 267 31.48 -19.91 -6.49
C GLU A 267 30.19 -20.72 -6.79
N PRO A 268 30.30 -22.05 -7.02
CA PRO A 268 29.14 -22.88 -7.29
C PRO A 268 28.22 -23.03 -6.06
N GLN A 269 27.05 -23.63 -6.26
CA GLN A 269 26.07 -23.93 -5.18
C GLN A 269 25.55 -22.68 -4.48
N VAL A 270 25.17 -21.66 -5.26
CA VAL A 270 24.71 -20.34 -4.77
C VAL A 270 23.61 -20.47 -3.72
N GLY A 271 22.54 -21.19 -4.01
CA GLY A 271 21.39 -21.33 -3.10
C GLY A 271 21.81 -21.97 -1.76
N ARG A 272 22.60 -23.05 -1.83
CA ARG A 272 23.12 -23.75 -0.64
C ARG A 272 23.99 -22.83 0.23
N ARG A 273 24.97 -22.14 -0.38
CA ARG A 273 25.90 -21.26 0.36
C ARG A 273 25.17 -20.12 1.07
N VAL A 274 24.17 -19.52 0.43
CA VAL A 274 23.34 -18.47 1.05
C VAL A 274 22.55 -19.03 2.24
N ARG A 275 21.93 -20.22 2.11
CA ARG A 275 21.20 -20.85 3.23
C ARG A 275 22.13 -21.21 4.39
N GLU A 276 23.31 -21.76 4.12
CA GLU A 276 24.34 -22.06 5.14
C GLU A 276 24.84 -20.78 5.85
N PHE A 277 25.03 -19.70 5.09
CA PHE A 277 25.39 -18.40 5.65
C PHE A 277 24.29 -17.85 6.57
N LEU A 278 23.02 -17.89 6.15
CA LEU A 278 21.89 -17.48 6.99
C LEU A 278 21.79 -18.29 8.28
N ALA A 279 22.03 -19.60 8.23
CA ALA A 279 22.06 -20.45 9.43
C ALA A 279 23.19 -20.05 10.40
N THR A 280 24.34 -19.61 9.88
CA THR A 280 25.43 -19.08 10.70
C THR A 280 25.06 -17.74 11.35
N MET A 281 24.32 -16.89 10.62
CA MET A 281 23.85 -15.59 11.11
C MET A 281 22.82 -15.68 12.24
N GLU A 282 22.14 -16.82 12.40
CA GLU A 282 21.22 -17.05 13.53
C GLU A 282 21.96 -17.07 14.87
N GLU A 283 23.18 -17.63 14.88
CA GLU A 283 24.05 -17.65 16.05
C GLU A 283 24.91 -16.38 16.15
N THR A 284 25.40 -15.87 15.01
CA THR A 284 26.33 -14.73 14.97
C THR A 284 25.93 -13.72 13.90
N PRO A 285 25.16 -12.67 14.26
CA PRO A 285 24.80 -11.58 13.38
C PRO A 285 26.02 -10.88 12.76
N VAL A 286 25.82 -10.28 11.58
CA VAL A 286 26.89 -9.55 10.87
C VAL A 286 26.93 -8.10 11.34
N ILE A 287 28.13 -7.60 11.64
CA ILE A 287 28.38 -6.17 11.85
C ILE A 287 28.90 -5.60 10.54
N ALA A 288 28.17 -4.62 9.97
CA ALA A 288 28.52 -3.98 8.70
C ALA A 288 28.72 -2.46 8.91
N PRO A 289 29.76 -1.85 8.32
CA PRO A 289 29.90 -0.40 8.33
C PRO A 289 28.80 0.27 7.50
N THR A 290 28.41 1.50 7.85
CA THR A 290 27.49 2.31 7.04
C THR A 290 28.17 2.82 5.77
N ALA A 291 27.36 3.13 4.75
CA ALA A 291 27.84 3.72 3.49
C ALA A 291 28.52 5.08 3.66
N ALA A 292 28.17 5.82 4.71
CA ALA A 292 28.84 7.06 5.07
C ALA A 292 30.20 6.83 5.79
N GLY A 293 30.47 5.60 6.25
CA GLY A 293 31.72 5.23 6.92
C GLY A 293 31.86 5.82 8.32
N ASP A 294 30.75 6.25 8.92
CA ASP A 294 30.67 6.97 10.20
C ASP A 294 30.02 6.15 11.32
N ASP A 295 29.43 4.99 11.01
CA ASP A 295 28.74 4.13 11.97
C ASP A 295 28.73 2.64 11.53
N PHE A 296 28.13 1.77 12.34
CA PHE A 296 27.94 0.35 12.07
C PHE A 296 26.49 -0.09 12.30
N SER A 297 26.02 -1.05 11.50
CA SER A 297 24.74 -1.72 11.68
C SER A 297 24.94 -3.20 12.03
N VAL A 298 24.07 -3.72 12.89
CA VAL A 298 23.94 -5.16 13.13
C VAL A 298 22.85 -5.70 12.21
N LEU A 299 23.19 -6.68 11.38
CA LEU A 299 22.24 -7.40 10.54
C LEU A 299 22.04 -8.82 11.06
N THR A 300 20.80 -9.15 11.42
CA THR A 300 20.43 -10.51 11.82
C THR A 300 20.06 -11.36 10.60
N ALA A 301 19.95 -12.68 10.81
CA ALA A 301 19.45 -13.57 9.75
C ALA A 301 18.02 -13.19 9.31
N ALA A 302 17.19 -12.69 10.23
CA ALA A 302 15.84 -12.21 9.90
C ALA A 302 15.88 -10.98 8.97
N ASP A 303 16.80 -10.03 9.19
CA ASP A 303 16.97 -8.87 8.31
C ASP A 303 17.33 -9.28 6.88
N VAL A 304 18.26 -10.23 6.73
CA VAL A 304 18.69 -10.71 5.40
C VAL A 304 17.59 -11.56 4.74
N ARG A 305 16.84 -12.36 5.49
CA ARG A 305 15.64 -13.07 4.97
C ARG A 305 14.58 -12.10 4.48
N PHE A 306 14.33 -11.02 5.23
CA PHE A 306 13.40 -9.99 4.80
C PHE A 306 13.89 -9.26 3.54
N MET A 307 15.19 -8.95 3.46
CA MET A 307 15.82 -8.40 2.25
C MET A 307 15.62 -9.32 1.04
N ILE A 308 15.89 -10.63 1.19
CA ILE A 308 15.65 -11.65 0.16
C ILE A 308 14.18 -11.61 -0.24
N LEU A 309 13.26 -11.79 0.71
CA LEU A 309 11.82 -11.82 0.45
C LEU A 309 11.36 -10.59 -0.34
N LYS A 310 11.80 -9.38 0.04
CA LYS A 310 11.44 -8.13 -0.66
C LYS A 310 11.97 -8.06 -2.09
N ALA A 311 13.13 -8.65 -2.37
CA ALA A 311 13.69 -8.71 -3.71
C ALA A 311 13.02 -9.80 -4.58
N LEU A 312 12.54 -10.89 -3.99
CA LEU A 312 11.84 -11.96 -4.72
C LEU A 312 10.50 -11.50 -5.33
N TYR A 313 9.89 -10.43 -4.82
CA TYR A 313 8.68 -9.83 -5.40
C TYR A 313 8.87 -9.27 -6.82
N ASP A 314 10.11 -8.97 -7.22
CA ASP A 314 10.40 -8.27 -8.48
C ASP A 314 11.76 -8.72 -9.04
N PRO A 315 11.77 -9.54 -10.12
CA PRO A 315 12.99 -10.04 -10.74
C PRO A 315 13.99 -8.96 -11.17
N THR A 316 13.53 -7.71 -11.39
CA THR A 316 14.44 -6.60 -11.73
C THR A 316 15.39 -6.24 -10.59
N LYS A 317 15.08 -6.65 -9.35
CA LYS A 317 15.90 -6.41 -8.15
C LYS A 317 16.92 -7.52 -7.88
N TRP A 318 16.83 -8.65 -8.58
CA TRP A 318 17.65 -9.83 -8.29
C TRP A 318 19.15 -9.57 -8.44
N LEU A 319 19.56 -8.73 -9.40
CA LEU A 319 20.98 -8.40 -9.54
C LEU A 319 21.52 -7.58 -8.36
N VAL A 320 20.69 -6.70 -7.78
CA VAL A 320 21.06 -5.95 -6.56
C VAL A 320 21.17 -6.93 -5.40
N LEU A 321 20.18 -7.79 -5.20
CA LEU A 321 20.22 -8.84 -4.17
C LEU A 321 21.47 -9.72 -4.29
N ALA A 322 21.83 -10.14 -5.51
CA ALA A 322 23.03 -10.95 -5.73
C ALA A 322 24.33 -10.23 -5.33
N ARG A 323 24.43 -8.92 -5.56
CA ARG A 323 25.59 -8.11 -5.12
C ARG A 323 25.63 -8.01 -3.61
N ASP A 324 24.50 -7.73 -2.98
CA ASP A 324 24.40 -7.59 -1.52
C ASP A 324 24.76 -8.89 -0.82
N LEU A 325 24.20 -10.02 -1.27
CA LEU A 325 24.54 -11.35 -0.76
C LEU A 325 26.01 -11.69 -1.01
N HIS A 326 26.55 -11.40 -2.20
CA HIS A 326 27.97 -11.64 -2.47
C HIS A 326 28.88 -10.89 -1.49
N ASN A 327 28.57 -9.63 -1.23
CA ASN A 327 29.33 -8.80 -0.31
C ASN A 327 29.17 -9.28 1.14
N LEU A 328 27.96 -9.69 1.54
CA LEU A 328 27.71 -10.26 2.87
C LEU A 328 28.55 -11.51 3.12
N LEU A 329 28.55 -12.46 2.17
CA LEU A 329 29.33 -13.69 2.28
C LEU A 329 30.85 -13.45 2.38
N ARG A 330 31.35 -12.27 1.98
CA ARG A 330 32.77 -11.90 2.02
C ARG A 330 33.12 -10.92 3.13
N GLY A 331 32.16 -10.51 3.96
CA GLY A 331 32.37 -9.46 4.96
C GLY A 331 32.66 -8.08 4.36
N GLN A 332 32.18 -7.82 3.13
CA GLN A 332 32.37 -6.59 2.37
C GLN A 332 31.08 -5.79 2.22
N TYR A 333 30.00 -6.24 2.85
CA TYR A 333 28.72 -5.54 2.81
C TYR A 333 28.81 -4.22 3.55
N VAL A 334 28.17 -3.20 2.98
CA VAL A 334 28.09 -1.85 3.54
C VAL A 334 26.61 -1.54 3.68
N SER A 335 26.17 -1.26 4.91
CA SER A 335 24.76 -0.97 5.17
C SER A 335 24.38 0.43 4.66
N PRO A 336 23.11 0.65 4.31
CA PRO A 336 22.60 2.00 4.09
C PRO A 336 22.92 2.91 5.29
N PRO A 337 23.10 4.22 5.07
CA PRO A 337 23.36 5.15 6.16
C PRO A 337 22.22 5.11 7.18
N VAL A 338 22.56 5.20 8.47
CA VAL A 338 21.58 5.39 9.53
C VAL A 338 21.01 6.80 9.36
N PRO A 339 19.69 6.99 9.25
CA PRO A 339 19.12 8.33 9.11
C PRO A 339 19.41 9.18 10.37
N ASP A 340 20.16 10.28 10.21
CA ASP A 340 20.45 11.25 11.28
C ASP A 340 19.20 11.98 11.78
N THR A 341 18.16 11.99 10.96
CA THR A 341 16.86 12.53 11.27
C THR A 341 15.85 11.42 11.12
N CYS A 342 14.86 11.35 12.02
CA CYS A 342 13.70 10.52 11.77
C CYS A 342 13.15 10.84 10.38
N PRO A 343 12.80 9.84 9.56
CA PRO A 343 12.09 10.13 8.34
C PRO A 343 10.94 11.01 8.75
N VAL A 344 10.96 12.27 8.30
CA VAL A 344 9.83 13.15 8.46
C VAL A 344 8.71 12.32 7.85
N THR A 345 7.75 11.89 8.67
CA THR A 345 6.49 11.38 8.15
C THR A 345 5.95 12.57 7.43
N ASN A 346 6.32 12.73 6.16
CA ASN A 346 6.04 13.93 5.43
C ASN A 346 4.52 14.02 5.49
N PRO A 347 3.95 15.05 6.14
CA PRO A 347 2.50 15.16 6.20
C PRO A 347 1.94 15.29 4.78
N SER A 348 2.78 15.61 3.79
CA SER A 348 2.50 15.49 2.37
C SER A 348 2.86 14.09 1.87
N TYR A 349 1.85 13.24 1.79
CA TYR A 349 1.95 11.85 1.35
C TYR A 349 2.75 11.65 0.03
N LEU A 350 2.87 12.68 -0.82
CA LEU A 350 3.83 12.82 -1.95
C LEU A 350 4.03 14.31 -2.34
N GLY A 351 4.23 15.24 -1.39
CA GLY A 351 4.17 16.67 -1.76
C GLY A 351 2.76 17.17 -2.13
N MET A 352 1.74 16.34 -1.90
CA MET A 352 0.32 16.68 -2.07
C MET A 352 -0.20 17.60 -0.93
N SER A 353 0.51 18.68 -0.61
CA SER A 353 0.22 19.66 0.47
C SER A 353 -1.17 20.30 0.36
N MET A 354 -2.22 19.52 0.56
CA MET A 354 -3.60 19.95 0.58
C MET A 354 -3.89 20.48 1.98
N GLU A 355 -3.80 21.80 2.16
CA GLU A 355 -4.24 22.48 3.38
C GLU A 355 -5.78 22.62 3.39
N PHE A 356 -6.36 22.43 4.58
CA PHE A 356 -7.80 22.37 4.81
C PHE A 356 -8.30 23.63 5.54
N PRO A 357 -9.49 24.15 5.20
CA PRO A 357 -10.30 24.89 6.17
C PRO A 357 -10.85 23.90 7.20
N ILE A 358 -10.53 24.13 8.48
CA ILE A 358 -11.11 23.44 9.64
C ILE A 358 -12.58 23.84 9.77
#